data_AF-A0A2G3A6A2-F1
#
_entry.id   AF-A0A2G3A6A2-F1
#
_cell.length_a   1.000
_cell.length_b   1.000
_cell.length_c   1.000
_cell.angle_alpha   90.00
_cell.angle_beta   90.00
_cell.angle_gamma   90.00
#
_symmetry.space_group_name_H-M   'P 1'
#
loop_
_entity.id
_entity.type
_entity.pdbx_description
1 polymer ?
#
loop_
_entity_poly.entity_id
_entity_poly.type
_entity_poly.pdbx_seq_one_letter_code
_entity_poly.pdbx_strand_id
1 'polypeptide(L)' 'MHHMAGGLPHRVLRDLAKKYGPLMHLQLGEVSAVVVTSSELAKQILKTHDLAFASRPKLSAMDIICYDSRDIVFSPYGEC' A
#
# COMPACT_ATOMS: atom_id res chain seq x y z
N MET A 1 -1.01 -2.24 -14.29
CA MET A 1 -1.49 -0.84 -14.35
C MET A 1 -2.86 -0.67 -15.04
N HIS A 2 -3.25 -1.57 -15.95
CA HIS A 2 -4.51 -1.49 -16.72
C HIS A 2 -5.78 -1.35 -15.86
N HIS A 3 -5.84 -1.96 -14.67
CA HIS A 3 -7.01 -1.84 -13.78
C HIS A 3 -7.27 -0.41 -13.26
N MET A 4 -6.26 0.45 -13.23
CA MET A 4 -6.35 1.82 -12.68
C MET A 4 -6.41 2.90 -13.77
N ALA A 5 -6.40 2.52 -15.05
CA ALA A 5 -6.45 3.48 -16.14
C ALA A 5 -7.86 4.09 -16.26
N GLY A 6 -7.94 5.42 -16.30
CA GLY A 6 -9.19 6.14 -16.61
C GLY A 6 -10.07 6.54 -15.42
N GLY A 7 -9.65 6.31 -14.16
CA GLY A 7 -10.40 6.72 -12.97
C GLY A 7 -9.49 7.08 -11.78
N LEU A 8 -10.05 7.72 -10.76
CA LEU A 8 -9.30 7.98 -9.52
C LEU A 8 -8.97 6.65 -8.84
N PRO A 9 -7.69 6.35 -8.52
CA PRO A 9 -7.27 5.03 -8.04
C PRO A 9 -8.07 4.50 -6.85
N HIS A 10 -8.33 5.35 -5.85
CA HIS A 10 -9.10 4.97 -4.66
C HIS A 10 -10.57 4.61 -4.97
N ARG A 11 -11.17 5.20 -6.02
CA ARG A 11 -12.54 4.83 -6.45
C ARG A 11 -12.56 3.49 -7.17
N VAL A 12 -11.58 3.27 -8.05
CA VAL A 12 -11.39 1.98 -8.73
C VAL A 12 -11.20 0.87 -7.70
N LEU A 13 -10.34 1.06 -6.70
CA LEU A 13 -10.12 0.07 -5.64
C LEU A 13 -11.40 -0.22 -4.83
N ARG A 14 -12.17 0.81 -4.48
CA ARG A 14 -13.48 0.62 -3.83
C ARG A 14 -14.44 -0.19 -4.70
N ASP A 15 -14.49 0.06 -6.00
CA ASP A 15 -15.41 -0.64 -6.90
C ASP A 15 -14.94 -2.09 -7.18
N LEU A 16 -13.63 -2.35 -7.20
CA LEU A 16 -13.07 -3.71 -7.21
C LEU A 16 -13.42 -4.48 -5.95
N ALA A 17 -13.39 -3.84 -4.78
CA ALA A 17 -13.76 -4.48 -3.52
C ALA A 17 -15.23 -4.93 -3.47
N LYS A 18 -16.14 -4.24 -4.20
CA LYS A 18 -17.53 -4.71 -4.36
C LYS A 18 -17.62 -6.04 -5.10
N LYS A 19 -16.65 -6.37 -5.94
CA LYS A 19 -16.62 -7.59 -6.75
C LYS A 19 -15.83 -8.72 -6.10
N TYR A 20 -14.67 -8.41 -5.52
CA TYR A 20 -13.73 -9.42 -5.01
C TYR A 20 -13.69 -9.51 -3.48
N GLY A 21 -14.39 -8.61 -2.78
CA GLY A 21 -14.39 -8.53 -1.33
C GLY A 21 -13.41 -7.49 -0.77
N PRO A 22 -13.48 -7.23 0.54
CA PRO A 22 -12.75 -6.13 1.20
C PRO A 22 -11.26 -6.39 1.42
N LEU A 23 -10.80 -7.62 1.17
CA LEU A 23 -9.41 -8.05 1.21
C LEU A 23 -9.10 -8.73 -0.12
N MET A 24 -8.24 -8.12 -0.92
CA MET A 24 -7.96 -8.60 -2.28
C MET A 24 -6.47 -8.51 -2.59
N HIS A 25 -5.98 -9.47 -3.36
CA HIS A 25 -4.62 -9.45 -3.91
C HIS A 25 -4.67 -8.88 -5.33
N LEU A 26 -3.80 -7.92 -5.62
CA LEU A 26 -3.74 -7.22 -6.90
C LEU A 26 -2.29 -7.05 -7.36
N GLN A 27 -2.07 -7.22 -8.66
CA GLN A 27 -0.80 -6.90 -9.31
C GLN A 27 -0.80 -5.44 -9.81
N LEU A 28 -0.11 -4.55 -9.09
CA LEU A 28 -0.02 -3.12 -9.36
C LEU A 28 1.23 -2.81 -10.19
N GLY A 29 1.17 -3.15 -11.49
CA GLY A 29 2.38 -3.08 -12.32
C GLY A 29 3.31 -4.23 -11.94
N GLU A 30 4.54 -3.92 -11.51
CA GLU A 30 5.50 -4.92 -11.03
C GLU A 30 5.34 -5.24 -9.54
N VAL A 31 4.58 -4.42 -8.81
CA VAL A 31 4.36 -4.61 -7.37
C VAL A 31 3.19 -5.55 -7.11
N SER A 32 3.45 -6.63 -6.38
CA SER A 32 2.41 -7.51 -5.85
C SER A 32 1.90 -6.97 -4.52
N ALA A 33 0.60 -6.68 -4.40
CA ALA A 33 0.04 -5.99 -3.24
C ALA A 33 -1.24 -6.66 -2.72
N VAL A 34 -1.39 -6.67 -1.39
CA VAL A 34 -2.66 -6.94 -0.73
C VAL A 34 -3.34 -5.61 -0.41
N VAL A 35 -4.57 -5.43 -0.87
CA VAL A 35 -5.35 -4.22 -0.67
C VAL A 35 -6.48 -4.49 0.33
N VAL A 36 -6.60 -3.60 1.30
CA VAL A 36 -7.60 -3.64 2.36
C VAL A 36 -8.52 -2.43 2.20
N THR A 37 -9.82 -2.66 2.03
CA THR A 37 -10.82 -1.58 1.85
C THR A 37 -11.86 -1.52 2.98
N SER A 38 -11.79 -2.41 3.97
CA SER A 38 -12.62 -2.36 5.18
C SER A 38 -11.96 -1.50 6.25
N SER A 39 -12.73 -0.61 6.87
CA SER A 39 -12.25 0.22 8.00
C SER A 39 -11.89 -0.62 9.22
N GLU A 40 -12.61 -1.72 9.46
CA GLU A 40 -12.34 -2.64 10.57
C GLU A 40 -11.00 -3.35 10.38
N LEU A 41 -10.76 -3.92 9.19
CA LEU A 41 -9.49 -4.58 8.88
C LEU A 41 -8.33 -3.58 8.86
N ALA A 42 -8.54 -2.38 8.29
CA ALA A 42 -7.55 -1.33 8.32
C ALA A 42 -7.17 -0.93 9.76
N LYS A 43 -8.14 -0.87 10.68
CA LYS A 43 -7.87 -0.62 12.10
C LYS A 43 -7.04 -1.76 12.72
N GLN A 44 -7.35 -3.01 12.41
CA GLN A 44 -6.56 -4.14 12.91
C GLN A 44 -5.11 -4.10 12.43
N ILE A 45 -4.88 -3.73 11.17
CA ILE A 45 -3.52 -3.69 10.58
C ILE A 45 -2.74 -2.46 11.03
N LEU A 46 -3.35 -1.27 10.96
CA LEU A 46 -2.67 0.01 11.17
C LEU A 46 -2.64 0.47 12.63
N LYS A 47 -3.35 -0.21 13.54
CA LYS A 47 -3.34 0.10 14.98
C LYS A 47 -3.04 -1.11 15.84
N THR A 48 -3.80 -2.20 15.71
CA THR A 48 -3.63 -3.36 16.60
C THR A 48 -2.31 -4.09 16.33
N HIS A 49 -1.92 -4.19 15.06
CA HIS A 49 -0.71 -4.87 14.61
C HIS A 49 0.24 -3.91 13.88
N ASP A 50 0.22 -2.63 14.23
CA ASP A 50 0.94 -1.57 13.52
C ASP A 50 2.43 -1.87 13.35
N LEU A 51 3.10 -2.36 14.38
CA LEU A 51 4.52 -2.72 14.36
C LEU A 51 4.85 -3.78 13.31
N ALA A 52 3.96 -4.76 13.09
CA ALA A 52 4.16 -5.81 12.10
C ALA A 52 4.07 -5.28 10.65
N PHE A 53 3.41 -4.14 10.43
CA PHE A 53 3.18 -3.53 9.12
C PHE A 53 3.83 -2.14 9.00
N ALA A 54 4.66 -1.74 9.95
CA ALA A 54 5.21 -0.39 10.03
C ALA A 54 6.28 -0.13 8.95
N SER A 55 7.04 -1.17 8.57
CA SER A 55 8.15 -1.03 7.63
C SER A 55 7.68 -0.65 6.23
N ARG A 56 8.33 0.36 5.62
CA ARG A 56 8.04 0.79 4.26
C ARG A 56 8.75 -0.11 3.25
N PRO A 57 8.09 -0.48 2.14
CA PRO A 57 8.74 -1.22 1.06
C PRO A 57 9.74 -0.32 0.33
N LYS A 58 10.86 -0.89 -0.09
CA LYS A 58 11.84 -0.18 -0.94
C LYS A 58 11.23 0.07 -2.32
N LEU A 59 11.23 1.33 -2.74
CA LEU A 59 10.74 1.77 -4.05
C LEU A 59 11.89 2.48 -4.76
N SER A 60 12.28 2.02 -5.95
CA SER A 60 13.46 2.55 -6.65
C SER A 60 13.38 4.06 -6.91
N ALA A 61 12.18 4.61 -7.10
CA ALA A 61 11.99 6.04 -7.22
C ALA A 61 12.31 6.79 -5.92
N MET A 62 11.98 6.21 -4.76
CA MET A 62 12.26 6.82 -3.45
C MET A 62 13.74 6.71 -3.09
N ASP A 63 14.48 5.73 -3.59
CA ASP A 63 15.94 5.70 -3.41
C ASP A 63 16.62 6.92 -4.03
N ILE A 64 16.10 7.38 -5.16
CA ILE A 64 16.62 8.56 -5.86
C ILE A 64 16.14 9.85 -5.19
N ILE A 65 14.85 9.93 -4.86
CA ILE A 65 14.21 11.18 -4.39
C ILE A 65 14.46 11.40 -2.88
N CYS A 66 14.59 10.34 -2.11
CA CYS A 66 14.59 10.34 -0.65
C CYS A 66 15.91 9.82 -0.06
N TYR A 67 17.03 10.10 -0.73
CA TYR A 67 18.38 9.79 -0.24
C TYR A 67 18.55 8.31 0.18
N ASP A 68 18.35 7.38 -0.76
CA ASP A 68 18.34 5.93 -0.53
C ASP A 68 17.24 5.49 0.46
N SER A 69 16.06 6.14 0.36
CA SER A 69 14.90 5.89 1.22
C SER A 69 15.22 6.03 2.73
N ARG A 70 16.02 7.03 3.12
CA ARG A 70 16.40 7.30 4.53
C ARG A 70 15.70 8.51 5.13
N ASP A 71 14.62 8.94 4.52
CA ASP A 71 13.78 10.00 5.06
C ASP A 71 12.75 9.45 6.05
N ILE A 72 12.09 10.35 6.79
CA ILE A 72 11.09 9.99 7.81
C ILE A 72 9.83 9.32 7.24
N VAL A 73 9.55 9.45 5.93
CA VAL A 73 8.30 8.96 5.31
C VAL A 73 8.49 7.58 4.66
N PHE A 74 9.62 7.33 3.97
CA PHE A 74 9.82 6.11 3.18
C PHE A 74 10.86 5.13 3.72
N SER A 75 11.52 5.43 4.83
CA SER A 75 12.49 4.49 5.43
C SER A 75 11.84 3.23 6.04
N PRO A 76 12.56 2.10 6.02
CA PRO A 76 12.21 0.94 6.82
C PRO A 76 12.09 1.30 8.31
N TYR A 77 11.22 0.57 9.01
CA TYR A 77 10.96 0.89 10.41
C TYR A 77 12.22 0.70 11.27
N GLY A 78 12.59 1.74 12.03
CA GLY A 78 13.78 1.73 12.89
C GLY A 78 15.08 2.11 12.20
N GLU A 79 15.05 2.47 10.91
CA GLU A 79 16.23 2.84 10.12
C GLU A 79 16.28 4.34 9.73
N CYS A 80 15.41 5.17 10.32
CA CYS A 80 15.43 6.63 10.17
C CYS A 80 16.61 7.28 10.92
#